data_AF-H8KVF6-F1
#
_entry.id   AF-H8KVF6-F1
#
_cell.length_a   1.000
_cell.length_b   1.000
_cell.length_c   1.000
_cell.angle_alpha   90.00
_cell.angle_beta   90.00
_cell.angle_gamma   90.00
#
_symmetry.space_group_name_H-M   'P 1'
#
loop_
_entity.id
_entity.type
_entity.pdbx_description
1 polymer ?
#
loop_
_entity_poly.entity_id
_entity_poly.type
_entity_poly.pdbx_seq_one_letter_code
_entity_poly.pdbx_strand_id
1 'polypeptide(L)'
;MSDRFKKIYLLTMIVGSFLIYMVYYYYTAYFMKAHYKIVEFDHIEVKASIGDKVAYDYNSKTQLLKYRNEQDSLITEKVVLPEATIKEIHQKMWDQMFFDMPDQMIGGPEATTPRYFINMCYQKKCKSIVWDDKAMQKPQYMERVRELKKFIETKIEESETK
;
A
#
# COMPACT_ATOMS: atom_id res chain seq x y z
N MET A 1 14.05 22.89 -49.41
CA MET A 1 13.18 22.05 -48.54
C MET A 1 11.79 22.00 -49.16
N SER A 2 11.24 20.80 -49.39
CA SER A 2 9.89 20.66 -49.93
C SER A 2 8.83 21.08 -48.89
N ASP A 3 7.82 21.84 -49.30
CA ASP A 3 6.72 22.28 -48.43
C ASP A 3 5.95 21.11 -47.78
N ARG A 4 5.94 19.95 -48.44
CA ARG A 4 5.37 18.72 -47.89
C ARG A 4 6.14 18.26 -46.65
N PHE A 5 7.47 18.38 -46.67
CA PHE A 5 8.33 17.98 -45.57
C PHE A 5 8.15 18.92 -44.36
N LYS A 6 8.03 20.23 -44.59
CA LYS A 6 7.72 21.20 -43.52
C LYS A 6 6.38 20.94 -42.84
N LYS A 7 5.33 20.62 -43.61
CA LYS A 7 4.01 20.28 -43.06
C LYS A 7 4.02 18.99 -42.23
N ILE A 8 4.67 17.94 -42.73
CA ILE A 8 4.80 16.68 -42.00
C ILE A 8 5.59 16.92 -40.72
N TYR A 9 6.73 17.61 -40.78
CA TYR A 9 7.54 17.90 -39.60
C TYR A 9 6.77 18.67 -38.52
N LEU A 10 6.02 19.71 -38.90
CA LEU A 10 5.20 20.49 -37.96
C LEU A 10 4.12 19.63 -37.30
N LEU A 11 3.47 18.77 -38.08
CA LEU A 11 2.43 17.88 -37.58
C LEU A 11 3.01 16.82 -36.65
N THR A 12 4.15 16.21 -37.00
CA THR A 12 4.83 15.23 -36.13
C THR A 12 5.37 15.86 -34.86
N MET A 13 5.84 17.11 -34.89
CA MET A 13 6.33 17.77 -33.67
C MET A 13 5.19 18.07 -32.68
N ILE A 14 4.03 18.52 -33.17
CA ILE A 14 2.88 18.83 -32.32
C ILE A 14 2.15 17.54 -31.89
N VAL A 15 1.74 16.72 -32.86
CA VAL A 15 0.95 15.51 -32.62
C VAL A 15 1.82 14.41 -32.00
N GLY A 16 3.08 14.29 -32.41
CA GLY A 16 4.01 13.30 -31.84
C GLY A 16 4.35 13.59 -30.39
N SER A 17 4.63 14.85 -30.01
CA SER A 17 4.88 15.21 -28.61
C SER A 17 3.64 14.95 -27.74
N PHE A 18 2.45 15.25 -28.27
CA PHE A 18 1.19 14.97 -27.57
C PHE A 18 0.94 13.46 -27.39
N LEU A 19 1.16 12.65 -28.43
CA LEU A 19 1.02 11.19 -28.35
C LEU A 19 2.03 10.57 -27.38
N ILE A 20 3.29 11.03 -27.38
CA ILE A 20 4.30 10.55 -26.43
C ILE A 20 3.89 10.88 -24.99
N TYR A 21 3.43 12.10 -24.72
CA TYR A 21 2.94 12.48 -23.39
C TYR A 21 1.75 11.62 -22.96
N MET A 22 0.80 11.40 -23.86
CA MET A 22 -0.38 10.59 -23.56
C MET A 22 -0.01 9.13 -23.29
N VAL A 23 0.85 8.53 -24.12
CA VAL A 23 1.32 7.14 -23.94
C VAL A 23 2.11 7.02 -22.63
N TYR A 24 3.00 7.96 -22.33
CA TYR A 24 3.78 7.95 -21.10
C TYR A 24 2.90 8.04 -19.85
N TYR A 25 1.96 9.01 -19.83
CA TYR A 25 1.06 9.19 -18.70
C TYR A 25 0.09 8.02 -18.55
N TYR A 26 -0.47 7.52 -19.66
CA TYR A 26 -1.38 6.38 -19.64
C TYR A 26 -0.68 5.09 -19.20
N TYR A 27 0.52 4.83 -19.72
CA TYR A 27 1.31 3.64 -19.37
C TYR A 27 1.71 3.64 -17.89
N THR A 28 2.18 4.78 -17.38
CA THR A 28 2.57 4.92 -15.97
C THR A 28 1.37 4.86 -15.03
N ALA A 29 0.25 5.50 -15.37
CA ALA A 29 -0.93 5.56 -14.50
C ALA A 29 -1.75 4.26 -14.50
N TYR A 30 -1.94 3.61 -15.65
CA TYR A 30 -2.83 2.44 -15.75
C TYR A 30 -2.09 1.12 -15.78
N PHE A 31 -0.99 1.01 -16.54
CA PHE A 31 -0.33 -0.29 -16.74
C PHE A 31 0.40 -0.76 -15.47
N MET A 32 1.08 0.16 -14.78
CA MET A 32 1.71 -0.12 -13.47
C MET A 32 0.69 -0.49 -12.39
N LYS A 33 -0.52 0.10 -12.46
CA LYS A 33 -1.60 -0.06 -11.48
C LYS A 33 -2.51 -1.26 -11.78
N ALA A 34 -2.53 -1.75 -13.02
CA ALA A 34 -3.35 -2.87 -13.46
C ALA A 34 -3.02 -4.20 -12.77
N HIS A 35 -1.86 -4.29 -12.11
CA HIS A 35 -1.45 -5.47 -11.33
C HIS A 35 -2.15 -5.58 -9.96
N TYR A 36 -2.83 -4.52 -9.50
CA TYR A 36 -3.52 -4.50 -8.21
C TYR A 36 -5.02 -4.74 -8.37
N LYS A 37 -5.37 -5.89 -8.96
CA LYS A 37 -6.78 -6.32 -9.09
C LYS A 37 -7.16 -7.16 -7.88
N ILE A 38 -8.35 -6.92 -7.33
CA ILE A 38 -8.88 -7.73 -6.23
C ILE A 38 -8.96 -9.23 -6.56
N VAL A 39 -9.20 -9.59 -7.83
CA VAL A 39 -9.24 -10.99 -8.29
C VAL A 39 -7.88 -11.67 -8.18
N GLU A 40 -6.79 -10.89 -8.24
CA GLU A 40 -5.42 -11.38 -8.09
C GLU A 40 -4.92 -11.19 -6.65
N PHE A 41 -5.76 -10.85 -5.68
CA PHE A 41 -5.35 -10.71 -4.28
C PHE A 41 -4.96 -12.07 -3.69
N ASP A 42 -3.79 -12.15 -3.04
CA ASP A 42 -3.35 -13.36 -2.33
C ASP A 42 -3.49 -13.18 -0.82
N HIS A 43 -2.78 -12.21 -0.24
CA HIS A 43 -2.81 -11.98 1.20
C HIS A 43 -2.39 -10.56 1.59
N ILE A 44 -2.80 -10.17 2.80
CA ILE A 44 -2.37 -8.96 3.49
C ILE A 44 -1.59 -9.34 4.74
N GLU A 45 -0.47 -8.68 4.97
CA GLU A 45 0.27 -8.73 6.22
C GLU A 45 0.31 -7.34 6.84
N VAL A 46 -0.02 -7.25 8.12
CA VAL A 46 0.06 -6.01 8.89
C VAL A 46 0.93 -6.29 10.10
N LYS A 47 2.04 -5.57 10.22
CA LYS A 47 2.97 -5.72 11.35
C LYS A 47 3.21 -4.38 12.00
N ALA A 48 3.25 -4.36 13.32
CA ALA A 48 3.75 -3.25 14.11
C ALA A 48 4.85 -3.77 15.01
N SER A 49 6.02 -3.16 14.94
CA SER A 49 7.14 -3.47 15.84
C SER A 49 7.58 -2.21 16.57
N ILE A 50 8.02 -2.39 17.82
CA ILE A 50 8.62 -1.33 18.62
C ILE A 50 10.03 -1.80 18.95
N GLY A 51 11.02 -1.28 18.24
CA GLY A 51 12.38 -1.82 18.26
C GLY A 51 12.41 -3.29 17.84
N ASP A 52 13.01 -4.14 18.69
CA ASP A 52 13.12 -5.59 18.46
C ASP A 52 11.88 -6.38 18.89
N LYS A 53 10.87 -5.72 19.48
CA LYS A 53 9.65 -6.37 19.96
C LYS A 53 8.54 -6.28 18.91
N VAL A 54 7.95 -7.42 18.57
CA VAL A 54 6.71 -7.49 17.80
C VAL A 54 5.56 -7.07 18.71
N ALA A 55 4.88 -5.98 18.36
CA ALA A 55 3.70 -5.50 19.07
C ALA A 55 2.42 -6.10 18.46
N TYR A 56 2.38 -6.18 17.13
CA TYR A 56 1.24 -6.69 16.36
C TYR A 56 1.76 -7.35 15.08
N ASP A 57 1.24 -8.51 14.71
CA ASP A 57 1.57 -9.23 13.48
C ASP A 57 0.35 -10.03 13.03
N TYR A 58 -0.28 -9.57 11.96
CA TYR A 58 -1.43 -10.22 11.34
C TYR A 58 -1.06 -10.68 9.94
N ASN A 59 -1.42 -11.92 9.61
CA ASN A 59 -1.26 -12.47 8.27
C ASN A 59 -2.55 -13.16 7.82
N SER A 60 -3.19 -12.65 6.77
CA SER A 60 -4.45 -13.19 6.27
C SER A 60 -4.31 -14.56 5.60
N LYS A 61 -3.11 -14.95 5.16
CA LYS A 61 -2.84 -16.25 4.54
C LYS A 61 -2.82 -17.36 5.56
N THR A 62 -2.14 -17.13 6.68
CA THR A 62 -2.10 -18.07 7.81
C THR A 62 -3.30 -17.93 8.72
N GLN A 63 -4.05 -16.82 8.60
CA GLN A 63 -5.16 -16.44 9.48
C GLN A 63 -4.71 -16.28 10.93
N LEU A 64 -3.41 -16.04 11.17
CA LEU A 64 -2.86 -15.90 12.49
C LEU A 64 -2.67 -14.42 12.80
N LEU A 65 -3.30 -14.00 13.89
CA LEU A 65 -3.03 -12.75 14.55
C LEU A 65 -2.13 -13.00 15.75
N LYS A 66 -1.06 -12.25 15.86
CA LYS A 66 -0.18 -12.22 17.02
C LYS A 66 -0.17 -10.82 17.60
N TYR A 67 -0.50 -10.70 18.87
CA TYR A 67 -0.43 -9.43 19.58
C TYR A 67 0.18 -9.63 20.95
N ARG A 68 0.80 -8.60 21.49
CA ARG A 68 1.41 -8.63 22.82
C ARG A 68 0.42 -8.07 23.85
N ASN A 69 0.13 -8.85 24.87
CA ASN A 69 -0.75 -8.44 25.98
C ASN A 69 0.01 -7.54 26.98
N GLU A 70 -0.71 -6.88 27.89
CA GLU A 70 -0.18 -6.01 28.97
C GLU A 70 0.85 -6.72 29.86
N GLN A 71 0.79 -8.05 29.92
CA GLN A 71 1.71 -8.92 30.68
C GLN A 71 2.96 -9.31 29.88
N ASP A 72 3.25 -8.62 28.77
CA ASP A 72 4.38 -8.87 27.84
C ASP A 72 4.35 -10.24 27.14
N SER A 73 3.25 -10.98 27.28
CA SER A 73 3.03 -12.29 26.66
C SER A 73 2.53 -12.16 25.22
N LEU A 74 3.05 -13.00 24.32
CA LEU A 74 2.62 -13.05 22.92
C LEU A 74 1.42 -13.98 22.79
N ILE A 75 0.25 -13.41 22.51
CA ILE A 75 -0.97 -14.16 22.24
C ILE A 75 -1.04 -14.43 20.75
N THR A 76 -1.45 -15.64 20.36
CA THR A 76 -1.71 -16.01 18.97
C THR A 76 -3.16 -16.45 18.85
N GLU A 77 -3.91 -15.76 18.01
CA GLU A 77 -5.31 -16.05 17.74
C GLU A 77 -5.52 -16.32 16.25
N LYS A 78 -6.56 -17.09 15.94
CA LYS A 78 -6.92 -17.39 14.57
C LYS A 78 -8.06 -16.47 14.13
N VAL A 79 -7.76 -15.51 13.28
CA VAL A 79 -8.72 -14.52 12.79
C VAL A 79 -8.88 -14.67 11.28
N VAL A 80 -10.11 -14.93 10.84
CA VAL A 80 -10.44 -15.09 9.43
C VAL A 80 -11.19 -13.87 8.94
N LEU A 81 -10.57 -13.11 8.03
CA LEU A 81 -11.25 -11.98 7.39
C LEU A 81 -12.21 -12.49 6.29
N PRO A 82 -13.50 -12.10 6.34
CA PRO A 82 -14.44 -12.37 5.27
C PRO A 82 -14.00 -11.71 3.96
N GLU A 83 -14.36 -12.31 2.82
CA GLU A 83 -14.05 -11.76 1.50
C GLU A 83 -14.62 -10.34 1.30
N ALA A 84 -15.81 -10.06 1.87
CA ALA A 84 -16.40 -8.74 1.87
C ALA A 84 -15.51 -7.69 2.57
N THR A 85 -14.92 -8.06 3.72
CA THR A 85 -14.00 -7.19 4.46
C THR A 85 -12.70 -6.97 3.69
N ILE A 86 -12.17 -8.00 3.04
CA ILE A 86 -10.99 -7.88 2.17
C ILE A 86 -11.26 -6.89 1.03
N LYS A 87 -12.45 -6.95 0.43
CA LYS A 87 -12.88 -6.02 -0.62
C LYS A 87 -12.97 -4.57 -0.11
N GLU A 88 -13.53 -4.36 1.07
CA GLU A 88 -13.57 -3.03 1.70
C GLU A 88 -12.17 -2.48 1.96
N ILE A 89 -11.25 -3.30 2.51
CA ILE A 89 -9.86 -2.93 2.73
C ILE A 89 -9.19 -2.54 1.40
N HIS A 90 -9.38 -3.35 0.36
CA HIS A 90 -8.83 -3.07 -0.97
C HIS A 90 -9.35 -1.74 -1.54
N GLN A 91 -10.65 -1.47 -1.45
CA GLN A 91 -11.25 -0.19 -1.88
C GLN A 91 -10.66 0.98 -1.09
N LYS A 92 -10.58 0.87 0.23
CA LYS A 92 -10.01 1.91 1.09
C LYS A 92 -8.56 2.23 0.72
N MET A 93 -7.77 1.23 0.32
CA MET A 93 -6.39 1.44 -0.14
C MET A 93 -6.30 2.22 -1.45
N TRP A 94 -7.23 2.01 -2.36
CA TRP A 94 -7.33 2.82 -3.58
C TRP A 94 -7.68 4.27 -3.26
N ASP A 95 -8.68 4.48 -2.41
CA ASP A 95 -9.10 5.82 -1.98
C ASP A 95 -7.95 6.60 -1.33
N GLN A 96 -7.13 5.91 -0.53
CA GLN A 96 -5.99 6.51 0.15
C GLN A 96 -4.73 6.60 -0.73
N MET A 97 -4.79 6.16 -1.99
CA MET A 97 -3.65 6.14 -2.92
C MET A 97 -2.45 5.32 -2.41
N PHE A 98 -2.71 4.22 -1.69
CA PHE A 98 -1.67 3.37 -1.08
C PHE A 98 -0.62 2.91 -2.09
N PHE A 99 -1.02 2.59 -3.31
CA PHE A 99 -0.10 2.11 -4.35
C PHE A 99 0.86 3.17 -4.89
N ASP A 100 0.52 4.46 -4.74
CA ASP A 100 1.34 5.59 -5.19
C ASP A 100 2.32 6.08 -4.10
N MET A 101 2.17 5.57 -2.87
CA MET A 101 3.02 5.97 -1.74
C MET A 101 4.44 5.43 -1.87
N PRO A 102 5.44 6.12 -1.30
CA PRO A 102 6.80 5.59 -1.21
C PRO A 102 6.85 4.34 -0.32
N ASP A 103 7.72 3.39 -0.65
CA ASP A 103 7.85 2.12 0.08
C ASP A 103 8.41 2.30 1.50
N GLN A 104 9.19 3.37 1.72
CA GLN A 104 9.79 3.68 3.01
C GLN A 104 9.58 5.15 3.38
N MET A 105 9.02 5.36 4.56
CA MET A 105 8.82 6.66 5.20
C MET A 105 9.41 6.57 6.61
N ILE A 106 10.74 6.57 6.70
CA ILE A 106 11.46 6.38 7.97
C ILE A 106 12.19 7.68 8.31
N GLY A 107 12.04 8.15 9.54
CA GLY A 107 12.58 9.44 10.01
C GLY A 107 14.03 9.42 10.50
N GLY A 108 14.70 8.25 10.56
CA GLY A 108 16.07 8.12 11.05
C GLY A 108 16.51 6.67 11.33
N PRO A 109 17.79 6.46 11.72
CA PRO A 109 18.30 5.14 12.10
C PRO A 109 17.66 4.63 13.41
N GLU A 110 17.59 3.33 13.55
CA GLU A 110 16.52 2.55 14.19
C GLU A 110 16.63 2.37 15.72
N ALA A 111 15.49 2.12 16.38
CA ALA A 111 15.22 1.13 17.45
C ALA A 111 14.18 1.60 18.49
N THR A 112 13.98 2.90 18.68
CA THR A 112 13.15 3.41 19.79
C THR A 112 11.73 3.81 19.38
N THR A 113 11.41 3.78 18.10
CA THR A 113 10.13 4.25 17.56
C THR A 113 9.26 3.10 17.06
N PRO A 114 7.93 3.20 17.23
CA PRO A 114 6.99 2.27 16.61
C PRO A 114 7.13 2.33 15.09
N ARG A 115 7.34 1.18 14.49
CA ARG A 115 7.37 0.99 13.04
C ARG A 115 6.20 0.14 12.64
N TYR A 116 5.54 0.60 11.61
CA TYR A 116 4.39 -0.07 11.07
C TYR A 116 4.69 -0.51 9.65
N PHE A 117 4.18 -1.68 9.32
CA PHE A 117 4.40 -2.39 8.08
C PHE A 117 3.04 -2.83 7.58
N ILE A 118 2.68 -2.40 6.38
CA ILE A 118 1.54 -2.97 5.65
C ILE A 118 2.12 -3.56 4.37
N ASN A 119 1.93 -4.85 4.19
CA ASN A 119 2.28 -5.57 2.97
C ASN A 119 1.01 -6.11 2.33
N MET A 120 0.81 -5.74 1.07
CA MET A 120 -0.30 -6.19 0.25
C MET A 120 0.24 -6.97 -0.92
N CYS A 121 -0.01 -8.27 -0.92
CA CYS A 121 0.46 -9.17 -1.95
C CYS A 121 -0.66 -9.60 -2.89
N TYR A 122 -0.38 -9.43 -4.18
CA TYR A 122 -1.16 -9.94 -5.30
C TYR A 122 -0.35 -11.00 -6.02
N GLN A 123 -1.00 -11.82 -6.83
CA GLN A 123 -0.36 -12.92 -7.56
C GLN A 123 0.91 -12.53 -8.33
N LYS A 124 0.97 -11.28 -8.84
CA LYS A 124 2.10 -10.79 -9.66
C LYS A 124 3.00 -9.78 -8.97
N LYS A 125 2.50 -9.08 -7.94
CA LYS A 125 3.23 -7.97 -7.32
C LYS A 125 2.79 -7.77 -5.87
N CYS A 126 3.75 -7.50 -4.99
CA CYS A 126 3.49 -7.03 -3.64
C CYS A 126 3.83 -5.55 -3.52
N LYS A 127 3.06 -4.82 -2.71
CA LYS A 127 3.37 -3.46 -2.28
C LYS A 127 3.53 -3.48 -0.77
N SER A 128 4.73 -3.16 -0.30
CA SER A 128 5.03 -3.01 1.12
C SER A 128 5.31 -1.54 1.41
N ILE A 129 4.72 -1.04 2.49
CA ILE A 129 5.01 0.29 3.03
C ILE A 129 5.47 0.13 4.46
N VAL A 130 6.62 0.75 4.75
CA VAL A 130 7.18 0.87 6.08
C VAL A 130 7.15 2.33 6.49
N TRP A 131 6.57 2.63 7.64
CA TRP A 131 6.56 3.99 8.16
C TRP A 131 6.77 4.05 9.67
N ASP A 132 7.20 5.21 10.12
CA ASP A 132 7.50 5.55 11.52
C ASP A 132 6.83 6.87 11.87
N ASP A 133 6.33 7.02 13.09
CA ASP A 133 5.73 8.27 13.59
C ASP A 133 6.68 9.48 13.50
N LYS A 134 8.01 9.27 13.49
CA LYS A 134 9.01 10.33 13.28
C LYS A 134 9.25 10.70 11.82
N ALA A 135 8.54 10.11 10.86
CA ALA A 135 8.71 10.40 9.44
C ALA A 135 8.18 11.80 9.08
N MET A 136 9.01 12.83 9.28
CA MET A 136 8.68 14.23 8.95
C MET A 136 8.68 14.51 7.44
N GLN A 137 9.18 13.59 6.60
CA GLN A 137 9.45 13.89 5.20
C GLN A 137 8.19 14.13 4.36
N LYS A 138 7.02 13.56 4.72
CA LYS A 138 5.76 13.72 3.94
C LYS A 138 4.49 13.60 4.80
N PRO A 139 4.02 14.67 5.48
CA PRO A 139 2.89 14.61 6.41
C PRO A 139 1.58 14.12 5.77
N GLN A 140 1.37 14.44 4.47
CA GLN A 140 0.17 14.03 3.73
C GLN A 140 -0.02 12.50 3.63
N TYR A 141 1.07 11.72 3.53
CA TYR A 141 0.96 10.26 3.43
C TYR A 141 0.81 9.64 4.81
N MET A 142 1.38 10.26 5.84
CA MET A 142 1.30 9.77 7.21
C MET A 142 -0.15 9.75 7.73
N GLU A 143 -0.93 10.78 7.44
CA GLU A 143 -2.35 10.82 7.82
C GLU A 143 -3.14 9.68 7.15
N ARG A 144 -2.99 9.53 5.83
CA ARG A 144 -3.65 8.49 5.04
C ARG A 144 -3.32 7.08 5.51
N VAL A 145 -2.05 6.83 5.82
CA VAL A 145 -1.60 5.51 6.29
C VAL A 145 -2.07 5.24 7.72
N ARG A 146 -2.13 6.26 8.60
CA ARG A 146 -2.72 6.11 9.94
C ARG A 146 -4.20 5.78 9.86
N GLU A 147 -4.96 6.47 9.00
CA GLU A 147 -6.38 6.15 8.77
C GLU A 147 -6.56 4.72 8.25
N LEU A 148 -5.74 4.32 7.29
CA LEU A 148 -5.78 2.97 6.72
C LEU A 148 -5.45 1.91 7.77
N LYS A 149 -4.40 2.12 8.58
CA LYS A 149 -4.03 1.23 9.68
C LYS A 149 -5.20 1.06 10.65
N LYS A 150 -5.76 2.18 11.14
CA LYS A 150 -6.88 2.16 12.08
C LYS A 150 -8.09 1.41 11.49
N PHE A 151 -8.38 1.64 10.21
CA PHE A 151 -9.46 0.93 9.53
C PHE A 151 -9.22 -0.59 9.49
N ILE A 152 -8.02 -1.03 9.16
CA ILE A 152 -7.68 -2.47 9.12
C ILE A 152 -7.77 -3.08 10.52
N GLU A 153 -7.22 -2.42 11.54
CA GLU A 153 -7.28 -2.88 12.94
C GLU A 153 -8.73 -3.04 13.41
N THR A 154 -9.57 -2.03 13.19
CA THR A 154 -11.02 -2.13 13.53
C THR A 154 -11.70 -3.29 12.80
N LYS A 155 -11.36 -3.55 11.54
CA LYS A 155 -11.92 -4.68 10.79
C LYS A 155 -11.46 -6.04 11.29
N ILE A 156 -10.25 -6.12 11.85
CA ILE A 156 -9.73 -7.35 12.46
C ILE A 156 -10.44 -7.58 13.81
N GLU A 157 -10.56 -6.56 14.65
CA GLU A 157 -11.29 -6.62 15.93
C GLU A 157 -12.78 -6.99 15.74
N GLU A 158 -13.45 -6.41 14.74
CA GLU A 158 -14.83 -6.77 14.35
C GLU A 158 -14.97 -8.25 13.96
N SER A 159 -13.91 -8.86 13.42
CA SER A 159 -13.90 -10.26 13.01
C SER A 159 -13.52 -11.22 14.14
N GLU A 160 -12.84 -10.76 15.19
CA GLU A 160 -12.57 -11.54 16.41
C GLU A 160 -13.82 -11.71 17.28
N THR A 161 -14.68 -10.68 17.31
CA THR A 161 -15.86 -10.64 18.20
C THR A 161 -17.05 -11.48 17.67
N LYS A 162 -16.94 -12.02 16.45
CA LYS A 162 -18.01 -12.72 15.72
C LYS A 162 -17.85 -14.22 15.74
#